data_AF-A0A397UVS7-F1
#
_entry.id   AF-A0A397UVS7-F1
#
_cell.length_a   1.000
_cell.length_b   1.000
_cell.length_c   1.000
_cell.angle_alpha   90.00
_cell.angle_beta   90.00
_cell.angle_gamma   90.00
#
_symmetry.space_group_name_H-M   'P 1'
#
loop_
_entity.id
_entity.type
_entity.pdbx_description
1 polymer ?
#
loop_
_entity_poly.entity_id
_entity_poly.type
_entity_poly.pdbx_seq_one_letter_code
_entity_poly.pdbx_strand_id
1 'polypeptide(L)' 'MILPEKIRIMFDGWTNNGIHFVGLFGVYQTVHKSRNLVLLAFSPFEDCSTQSADAH' A
#
# COMPACT_ATOMS: atom_id res chain seq x y z
N MET A 1 18.25 6.20 15.60
CA MET A 1 17.12 6.13 14.64
C MET A 1 15.86 6.47 15.41
N ILE A 2 15.20 7.57 15.07
CA ILE A 2 13.94 7.97 15.73
C ILE A 2 12.80 7.37 14.91
N LEU A 3 11.99 6.52 15.54
CA LEU A 3 10.81 5.96 14.91
C LEU A 3 9.70 7.02 14.82
N PRO A 4 8.89 7.03 13.75
CA PRO A 4 7.78 7.96 13.66
C PRO A 4 6.74 7.69 14.75
N GLU A 5 6.30 8.74 15.43
CA GLU A 5 5.26 8.65 16.48
C GLU A 5 3.91 8.19 15.92
N LYS A 6 3.66 8.45 14.63
CA LYS A 6 2.44 8.05 13.94
C LYS A 6 2.73 7.62 12.52
N ILE A 7 2.29 6.42 12.19
CA ILE A 7 2.24 5.88 10.84
C ILE A 7 0.77 5.81 10.42
N ARG A 8 0.48 6.24 9.21
CA ARG A 8 -0.82 6.05 8.55
C ARG A 8 -0.61 5.14 7.36
N ILE A 9 -1.58 4.29 7.12
CA ILE A 9 -1.64 3.46 5.92
C ILE A 9 -2.60 4.12 4.95
N MET A 10 -2.13 4.39 3.74
CA MET A 10 -2.93 4.87 2.62
C MET A 10 -2.93 3.79 1.55
N PHE A 11 -4.06 3.56 0.91
CA PHE A 11 -4.15 2.67 -0.25
C PHE A 11 -4.78 3.41 -1.40
N ASP A 12 -4.39 3.05 -2.62
CA ASP A 12 -4.99 3.53 -3.86
C ASP A 12 -5.18 2.35 -4.80
N GLY A 13 -6.35 2.26 -5.44
CA GLY A 13 -6.75 1.13 -6.25
C GLY A 13 -7.20 1.56 -7.63
N TRP A 14 -6.78 0.82 -8.66
CA TRP A 14 -7.18 1.08 -10.04
C TRP A 14 -7.33 -0.21 -10.82
N THR A 15 -8.01 -0.13 -11.95
CA THR A 15 -8.15 -1.23 -12.90
C THR A 15 -7.49 -0.85 -14.20
N ASN A 16 -6.64 -1.72 -14.74
CA ASN A 16 -6.03 -1.57 -16.06
C ASN A 16 -6.13 -2.89 -16.82
N ASN A 17 -6.71 -2.88 -18.02
CA ASN A 17 -6.92 -4.06 -18.87
C ASN A 17 -7.55 -5.27 -18.14
N GLY A 18 -8.53 -5.01 -17.27
CA GLY A 18 -9.23 -6.06 -16.50
C GLY A 18 -8.45 -6.62 -15.31
N ILE A 19 -7.25 -6.09 -15.02
CA ILE A 19 -6.48 -6.44 -13.83
C ILE A 19 -6.71 -5.37 -12.76
N HIS A 20 -7.00 -5.80 -11.54
CA HIS A 20 -7.17 -4.92 -10.37
C HIS A 20 -5.85 -4.75 -9.62
N PHE A 21 -5.45 -3.50 -9.43
CA PHE A 21 -4.23 -3.11 -8.75
C PHE A 21 -4.59 -2.35 -7.47
N VAL A 22 -3.75 -2.53 -6.45
CA VAL A 22 -3.82 -1.82 -5.18
C VAL A 22 -2.39 -1.51 -4.75
N GLY A 23 -2.07 -0.22 -4.62
CA GLY A 23 -0.84 0.24 -3.99
C GLY A 23 -1.06 0.51 -2.51
N LEU A 24 -0.18 -0.02 -1.64
CA LEU A 24 -0.18 0.25 -0.21
C LEU A 24 0.97 1.18 0.15
N PHE A 25 0.67 2.26 0.86
CA PHE A 25 1.64 3.30 1.20
C PHE A 25 1.69 3.54 2.71
N GLY A 26 2.92 3.60 3.23
CA GLY A 26 3.20 4.11 4.57
C GLY A 26 3.37 5.63 4.50
N VAL A 27 2.57 6.35 5.27
CA VAL A 27 2.63 7.80 5.38
C VAL A 27 2.96 8.18 6.81
N TYR A 28 4.06 8.90 7.01
CA TYR A 28 4.51 9.30 8.33
C TYR A 28 5.23 10.66 8.28
N GLN A 29 5.37 11.28 9.45
CA GLN A 29 6.10 12.54 9.59
C GLN A 29 7.40 12.29 10.34
N THR A 30 8.43 13.07 10.05
CA THR A 30 9.67 13.10 10.83
C THR A 30 9.99 14.53 11.21
N VAL A 31 10.90 14.71 12.19
CA VAL A 31 11.37 16.04 12.63
C VAL A 31 11.85 16.90 11.46
N HIS A 32 12.40 16.27 10.41
CA HIS A 32 12.95 16.96 9.24
C HIS A 32 12.01 17.03 8.05
N LYS A 33 10.89 16.28 8.05
CA LYS A 33 9.98 16.21 6.90
C LYS A 33 8.53 16.05 7.32
N SER A 34 7.72 17.02 6.90
CA SER A 34 6.29 17.10 7.20
C SER A 34 5.44 15.99 6.56
N ARG A 35 5.95 15.30 5.53
CA ARG A 35 5.30 14.13 4.93
C ARG A 35 6.33 13.23 4.25
N ASN A 36 6.42 12.00 4.72
CA ASN A 36 7.07 10.88 4.05
C ASN A 36 5.98 9.96 3.49
N LEU A 37 6.22 9.44 2.30
CA LEU A 37 5.34 8.50 1.62
C LEU A 37 6.23 7.40 1.03
N VAL A 38 5.99 6.16 1.44
CA VAL A 38 6.77 4.99 1.04
C VAL A 38 5.82 3.92 0.52
N LEU A 39 6.10 3.38 -0.68
CA LEU A 39 5.37 2.22 -1.19
C LEU A 39 5.80 1.00 -0.37
N LEU A 40 4.84 0.37 0.29
CA LEU A 40 5.05 -0.82 1.12
C LEU A 40 4.79 -2.10 0.34
N ALA A 41 3.77 -2.08 -0.52
CA ALA A 41 3.27 -3.24 -1.23
C ALA A 41 2.48 -2.79 -2.47
N PHE A 42 2.41 -3.64 -3.49
CA PHE A 42 1.68 -3.38 -4.72
C PHE A 42 1.08 -4.68 -5.23
N SER A 43 -0.23 -4.71 -5.49
CA SER A 43 -0.89 -5.85 -6.11
C SER A 43 -0.83 -5.74 -7.65
N PRO A 44 -0.83 -6.84 -8.41
CA PRO A 44 -0.98 -8.23 -7.95
C PRO A 44 0.26 -8.69 -7.18
N PHE A 45 0.04 -9.24 -5.98
CA PHE A 45 1.12 -9.84 -5.19
C PHE A 45 1.62 -11.09 -5.90
N GLU A 46 2.93 -11.32 -5.91
CA GLU A 46 3.58 -12.41 -6.67
C GLU A 46 3.07 -13.82 -6.27
N ASP A 47 2.38 -13.96 -5.14
CA ASP A 47 1.66 -15.19 -4.76
C ASP A 47 0.23 -15.22 -5.34
N CYS A 48 0.14 -15.68 -6.60
CA CYS A 48 -1.11 -15.94 -7.32
C CYS A 48 -1.91 -17.17 -6.80
N SER A 49 -1.51 -17.82 -5.71
CA SER A 49 -2.14 -19.07 -5.25
C SER A 49 -3.38 -18.88 -4.36
N THR A 50 -3.69 -17.66 -3.93
CA THR A 50 -4.81 -17.41 -3.00
C THR A 50 -5.71 -16.21 -3.33
N GLN A 51 -5.56 -15.58 -4.50
CA GLN A 51 -6.43 -14.46 -4.92
C GLN A 51 -7.72 -14.94 -5.63
N SER A 52 -8.41 -15.94 -5.07
CA SER A 52 -9.83 -16.13 -5.38
C SER A 52 -10.65 -15.34 -4.37
N ALA A 53 -11.21 -14.21 -4.80
CA ALA A 53 -12.42 -13.71 -4.16
C ALA A 53 -13.51 -14.73 -4.46
N ASP A 54 -13.86 -15.57 -3.48
CA ASP A 54 -15.08 -16.38 -3.55
C ASP A 54 -16.24 -15.39 -3.43
N ALA A 55 -16.76 -14.98 -4.58
CA ALA A 55 -17.96 -14.16 -4.65
C ALA A 55 -19.15 -15.10 -4.40
N HIS A 56 -19.67 -15.07 -3.18
CA HIS A 56 -21.00 -15.62 -2.86
C HIS A 56 -22.11 -14.71 -3.40
#